data_AF-A0A497CWT0-F1
#
_entry.id   AF-A0A497CWT0-F1
#
_cell.length_a   1.000
_cell.length_b   1.000
_cell.length_c   1.000
_cell.angle_alpha   90.00
_cell.angle_beta   90.00
_cell.angle_gamma   90.00
#
_symmetry.space_group_name_H-M   'P 1'
#
loop_
_entity.id
_entity.type
_entity.pdbx_description
1 polymer ?
#
loop_
_entity_poly.entity_id
_entity_poly.type
_entity_poly.pdbx_seq_one_letter_code
_entity_poly.pdbx_strand_id
1 'polypeptide(L)'
;MQKVIVNIDNPADADIFLKMVERLAFVESAKVEGKEYDWINPSRPATEKECEQMIAECESEYLAGSFLSIDEARKLTLDELSKWRKEQEK
;
A
#
# COMPACT_ATOMS: atom_id res chain seq x y z
N MET A 1 19.48 -8.26 -27.22
CA MET A 1 18.07 -8.65 -27.09
C MET A 1 17.22 -7.40 -27.04
N GLN A 2 16.09 -7.35 -27.74
CA GLN A 2 15.14 -6.23 -27.67
C GLN A 2 14.00 -6.61 -26.73
N LYS A 3 13.63 -5.71 -25.82
CA LYS A 3 12.44 -5.84 -24.97
C LYS A 3 11.30 -5.08 -25.62
N VAL A 4 10.15 -5.72 -25.79
CA VAL A 4 8.91 -5.11 -26.29
C VAL A 4 7.91 -5.05 -25.15
N ILE A 5 7.31 -3.88 -24.92
CA ILE A 5 6.25 -3.68 -23.93
C ILE A 5 4.94 -3.46 -24.70
N VAL A 6 3.94 -4.30 -24.43
CA VAL A 6 2.61 -4.24 -25.05
C VAL A 6 1.59 -3.96 -23.96
N ASN A 7 0.83 -2.88 -24.09
CA ASN A 7 -0.26 -2.56 -23.19
C ASN A 7 -1.54 -3.26 -23.66
N ILE A 8 -2.20 -3.99 -22.76
CA ILE A 8 -3.46 -4.68 -23.02
C ILE A 8 -4.46 -4.24 -21.96
N ASP A 9 -5.58 -3.67 -22.39
CA ASP A 9 -6.58 -3.08 -21.47
C ASP A 9 -7.41 -4.14 -20.75
N ASN A 10 -7.61 -5.31 -21.37
CA ASN A 10 -8.42 -6.39 -20.85
C ASN A 10 -7.54 -7.55 -20.33
N PRO A 11 -7.64 -7.92 -19.04
CA PRO A 11 -6.83 -8.99 -18.46
C PRO A 11 -7.10 -10.37 -19.08
N ALA A 12 -8.32 -10.64 -19.58
CA ALA A 12 -8.62 -11.91 -20.26
C ALA A 12 -7.84 -12.05 -21.58
N ASP A 13 -7.64 -10.94 -22.29
CA ASP A 13 -6.91 -10.90 -23.57
C ASP A 13 -5.40 -11.01 -23.34
N ALA A 14 -4.91 -10.50 -22.21
CA ALA A 14 -3.50 -10.61 -21.83
C ALA A 14 -3.03 -12.07 -21.69
N ASP A 15 -3.90 -12.93 -21.13
CA ASP A 15 -3.59 -14.34 -20.89
C ASP A 15 -3.57 -15.17 -22.19
N ILE A 16 -4.43 -14.80 -23.15
CA ILE A 16 -4.45 -15.38 -24.50
C ILE A 16 -3.21 -14.93 -25.28
N PHE A 17 -2.89 -13.64 -25.20
CA PHE A 17 -1.72 -13.06 -25.86
C PHE A 17 -0.42 -13.68 -25.34
N LEU A 18 -0.29 -13.86 -24.02
CA LEU A 18 0.87 -14.51 -23.41
C LEU A 18 1.10 -15.92 -24.00
N LYS A 19 0.04 -16.75 -24.04
CA LYS A 19 0.10 -18.11 -24.60
C LYS A 19 0.45 -18.13 -26.09
N MET A 20 0.07 -17.09 -26.85
CA MET A 20 0.44 -16.96 -28.25
C MET A 20 1.92 -16.63 -28.41
N VAL A 21 2.42 -15.69 -27.61
CA VAL A 21 3.80 -15.20 -27.67
C VAL A 21 4.80 -16.27 -27.22
N GLU A 22 4.48 -17.05 -26.19
CA GLU A 22 5.30 -18.17 -25.72
C GLU A 22 5.49 -19.29 -26.77
N ARG A 23 4.61 -19.41 -27.75
CA ARG A 23 4.73 -20.42 -28.84
C ARG A 23 5.73 -20.02 -29.93
N LEU A 24 6.21 -18.79 -29.92
CA LEU A 24 7.12 -18.28 -30.94
C LEU A 24 8.56 -18.65 -30.59
N ALA A 25 9.26 -19.35 -31.50
CA ALA A 25 10.60 -19.88 -31.24
C ALA A 25 11.68 -18.82 -30.96
N PHE A 26 11.40 -17.54 -31.23
CA PHE A 26 12.29 -16.41 -30.98
C PHE A 26 12.02 -15.68 -29.66
N VAL A 27 10.99 -16.10 -28.92
CA VAL A 27 10.65 -15.53 -27.61
C VAL A 27 11.33 -16.36 -26.53
N GLU A 28 12.23 -15.73 -25.79
CA GLU A 28 12.92 -16.38 -24.66
C GLU A 28 12.05 -16.41 -23.40
N SER A 29 11.31 -15.34 -23.13
CA SER A 29 10.36 -15.28 -22.02
C SER A 29 9.28 -14.22 -22.27
N ALA A 30 8.07 -14.47 -21.75
CA ALA A 30 6.98 -13.51 -21.70
C ALA A 30 6.36 -13.54 -20.30
N LYS A 31 5.95 -12.39 -19.77
CA LYS A 31 5.31 -12.26 -18.45
C LYS A 31 4.26 -11.17 -18.50
N VAL A 32 3.15 -11.38 -17.79
CA VAL A 32 2.15 -10.34 -17.53
C VAL A 32 2.57 -9.62 -16.25
N GLU A 33 2.91 -8.34 -16.37
CA GLU A 33 3.08 -7.46 -15.21
C GLU A 33 1.69 -6.94 -14.84
N GLY A 34 1.06 -7.56 -13.83
CA GLY A 34 -0.16 -7.01 -13.24
C GLY A 34 0.17 -5.73 -12.47
N LYS A 35 -0.81 -4.82 -12.32
CA LYS A 35 -0.67 -3.73 -11.36
C LYS A 35 -0.42 -4.34 -9.99
N GLU A 36 0.68 -3.94 -9.35
CA GLU A 36 0.98 -4.29 -7.97
C GLU A 36 -0.25 -4.01 -7.08
N TYR A 37 -0.46 -4.84 -6.07
CA TYR A 37 -1.53 -4.62 -5.09
C TYR A 37 -1.30 -3.27 -4.38
N ASP A 38 -2.10 -2.28 -4.77
CA ASP A 38 -2.03 -0.93 -4.24
C ASP A 38 -2.82 -0.83 -2.93
N TRP A 39 -2.14 -1.15 -1.83
CA TRP A 39 -2.70 -1.14 -0.48
C TRP A 39 -3.06 0.26 0.02
N ILE A 40 -2.54 1.33 -0.61
CA ILE A 40 -2.83 2.74 -0.28
C ILE A 40 -3.96 3.34 -1.13
N ASN A 41 -4.57 2.59 -2.05
CA ASN A 41 -5.65 3.10 -2.90
C ASN A 41 -6.88 3.52 -2.06
N PRO A 42 -7.22 4.82 -1.98
CA PRO A 42 -8.31 5.31 -1.13
C PRO A 42 -9.71 4.98 -1.68
N SER A 43 -9.81 4.56 -2.95
CA SER A 43 -11.10 4.15 -3.56
C SER A 43 -11.42 2.67 -3.32
N ARG A 44 -10.50 1.93 -2.69
CA ARG A 44 -10.67 0.51 -2.37
C ARG A 44 -11.51 0.36 -1.09
N PRO A 45 -12.55 -0.49 -1.07
CA PRO A 45 -13.19 -0.86 0.18
C PRO A 45 -12.25 -1.71 1.06
N ALA A 46 -12.25 -1.44 2.36
CA ALA A 46 -11.54 -2.27 3.33
C ALA A 46 -12.08 -3.71 3.30
N THR A 47 -11.18 -4.68 3.41
CA THR A 47 -11.54 -6.10 3.52
C THR A 47 -11.86 -6.44 4.98
N GLU A 48 -12.68 -7.48 5.19
CA GLU A 48 -13.06 -7.96 6.53
C GLU A 48 -11.83 -8.30 7.38
N LYS A 49 -10.80 -8.91 6.78
CA LYS A 49 -9.53 -9.22 7.46
C LYS A 49 -8.77 -7.99 7.95
N GLU A 50 -8.79 -6.90 7.18
CA GLU A 50 -8.13 -5.65 7.57
C GLU A 50 -8.87 -4.98 8.74
N CYS A 51 -10.20 -5.07 8.73
CA CYS A 51 -11.02 -4.62 9.86
C CYS A 51 -10.73 -5.44 11.12
N GLU A 52 -10.64 -6.77 11.01
CA GLU A 52 -10.30 -7.65 12.13
C GLU A 52 -8.90 -7.36 12.69
N GLN A 53 -7.92 -7.13 11.81
CA GLN A 53 -6.56 -6.74 12.22
C GLN A 53 -6.55 -5.40 12.96
N MET A 54 -7.25 -4.39 12.45
CA MET A 54 -7.37 -3.08 13.11
C MET A 54 -7.96 -3.23 14.52
N ILE A 55 -9.00 -4.06 14.69
CA ILE A 55 -9.61 -4.30 16.00
C ILE A 55 -8.62 -4.97 16.95
N ALA A 56 -7.91 -6.00 16.48
CA ALA A 56 -6.91 -6.70 17.29
C ALA A 56 -5.75 -5.78 17.75
N GLU A 57 -5.31 -4.87 16.88
CA GLU A 57 -4.30 -3.85 17.22
C GLU A 57 -4.83 -2.89 18.30
N CYS A 58 -6.06 -2.38 18.13
CA CYS A 58 -6.70 -1.51 19.12
C CYS A 58 -6.86 -2.20 20.49
N GLU A 59 -7.29 -3.46 20.50
CA GLU A 59 -7.44 -4.24 21.73
C GLU A 59 -6.08 -4.53 22.39
N SER A 60 -5.04 -4.80 21.59
CA SER A 60 -3.69 -5.01 22.09
C SER A 60 -3.12 -3.74 22.72
N GLU A 61 -3.26 -2.58 22.08
CA GLU A 61 -2.88 -1.29 22.68
C GLU A 61 -3.68 -1.00 23.95
N TYR A 62 -4.96 -1.42 23.95
CA TYR A 62 -5.80 -1.30 25.13
C TYR A 62 -5.31 -2.11 26.32
N LEU A 63 -4.99 -3.38 26.08
CA LEU A 63 -4.44 -4.27 27.11
C LEU A 63 -3.03 -3.87 27.54
N ALA A 64 -2.22 -3.33 26.62
CA ALA A 64 -0.89 -2.82 26.91
C ALA A 64 -0.92 -1.53 27.76
N GLY A 65 -2.08 -0.87 27.86
CA GLY A 65 -2.21 0.40 28.59
C GLY A 65 -1.41 1.53 27.94
N SER A 66 -1.11 1.41 26.63
CA SER A 66 -0.32 2.39 25.87
C SER A 66 -1.16 3.60 25.44
N PHE A 67 -2.02 4.08 26.33
CA PHE A 67 -2.79 5.30 26.10
C PHE A 67 -2.14 6.46 26.82
N LEU A 68 -2.01 7.57 26.11
CA LEU A 68 -1.72 8.85 26.73
C LEU A 68 -3.00 9.37 27.36
N SER A 69 -2.89 9.86 28.60
CA SER A 69 -3.97 10.66 29.17
C SER A 69 -4.17 11.94 28.34
N ILE A 70 -5.35 12.54 28.42
CA ILE A 70 -5.68 13.79 27.71
C ILE A 70 -4.65 14.88 28.00
N ASP A 71 -4.18 14.96 29.25
CA ASP A 71 -3.20 15.97 29.66
C ASP A 71 -1.79 15.69 29.12
N GLU A 72 -1.38 14.41 29.06
CA GLU A 72 -0.08 14.01 28.49
C GLU A 72 -0.05 14.22 26.98
N ALA A 73 -1.11 13.85 26.28
CA ALA A 73 -1.27 14.08 24.85
C ALA A 73 -1.21 15.58 24.55
N ARG A 74 -1.94 16.41 25.30
CA ARG A 74 -1.95 17.87 25.14
C ARG A 74 -0.57 18.48 25.34
N LYS A 75 0.17 18.02 26.36
CA LYS A 75 1.53 18.50 26.63
C LYS A 75 2.50 18.13 25.51
N LEU A 76 2.45 16.88 25.02
CA LEU A 76 3.27 16.43 23.91
C LEU A 76 2.99 17.23 22.63
N THR A 77 1.72 17.43 22.29
CA THR A 77 1.34 18.23 21.11
C THR A 77 1.81 19.68 21.22
N LEU A 78 1.70 20.30 22.40
CA LEU A 78 2.19 21.67 22.62
C LEU A 78 3.72 21.76 22.52
N ASP A 79 4.44 20.77 23.05
CA ASP A 79 5.89 20.70 22.96
C ASP A 79 6.35 20.50 21.51
N GLU A 80 5.70 19.64 20.74
CA GLU A 80 5.97 19.46 19.30
C GLU A 80 5.67 20.72 18.49
N LEU A 81 4.52 21.36 18.73
CA LEU A 81 4.17 22.64 18.10
C LEU A 81 5.21 23.72 18.41
N SER A 82 5.74 23.74 19.63
CA SER A 82 6.78 24.70 20.01
C SER A 82 8.11 24.46 19.28
N LYS A 83 8.48 23.19 19.06
CA LYS A 83 9.67 22.81 18.29
C LYS A 83 9.50 23.17 16.82
N TRP A 84 8.36 22.83 16.24
CA TRP A 84 8.04 23.15 14.85
C TRP A 84 8.08 24.65 14.59
N ARG A 85 7.51 25.48 15.47
CA ARG A 85 7.60 26.94 15.35
C ARG A 85 9.04 27.46 15.35
N LYS A 86 9.90 26.92 16.23
CA LYS A 86 11.33 27.29 16.27
C LYS A 86 12.10 26.88 15.01
N GLU A 87 11.67 25.83 14.34
CA GLU A 87 12.24 25.40 13.06
C GLU A 87 11.81 26.29 11.89
N GLN A 88 10.59 26.83 11.93
CA GLN A 88 10.08 27.76 10.90
C GLN A 88 10.61 29.20 11.06
N GLU A 89 11.10 29.58 12.25
CA GLU A 89 11.72 30.88 12.51
C GLU A 89 13.22 30.95 12.16
N LYS A 90 13.79 29.89 11.58
CA LYS A 90 15.15 29.86 11.02
C LYS A 90 15.13 30.06 9.51
#